data_AF-A0A7Y2VL54-F1
#
_entry.id   AF-A0A7Y2VL54-F1
#
_cell.length_a   1.000
_cell.length_b   1.000
_cell.length_c   1.000
_cell.angle_alpha   90.00
_cell.angle_beta   90.00
_cell.angle_gamma   90.00
#
_symmetry.space_group_name_H-M   'P 1'
#
loop_
_entity.id
_entity.type
_entity.pdbx_description
1 polymer ?
#
loop_
_entity_poly.entity_id
_entity_poly.type
_entity_poly.pdbx_seq_one_letter_code
_entity_poly.pdbx_strand_id
1 'polypeptide(L)'
;MNRSPAITVLVLALSGAASPAASADDAPSAPQWTTEGLELIEKDRRGEIYADPGVDWSAYSEFLLDRPTVAFRRNWQRDQNRNNPSKVRASDMESIKSELADLFEDVFKREMTENGYRLAASGGDHVMRLTPHIVDLDVHA
;
A
#
# COMPACT_ATOMS: atom_id res chain seq x y z
N MET A 1 16.93 35.63 1.78
CA MET A 1 17.09 34.58 2.82
C MET A 1 15.70 34.11 3.20
N ASN A 2 15.09 33.28 2.34
CA ASN A 2 13.74 32.77 2.54
C ASN A 2 13.85 31.26 2.74
N ARG A 3 13.42 30.81 3.92
CA ARG A 3 13.43 29.41 4.33
C ARG A 3 12.40 28.65 3.49
N SER A 4 12.85 27.61 2.80
CA SER A 4 11.97 26.65 2.13
C SER A 4 10.94 26.10 3.12
N PRO A 5 9.65 25.96 2.78
CA PRO A 5 8.75 25.17 3.57
C PRO A 5 9.13 23.69 3.37
N ALA A 6 9.82 23.12 4.35
CA ALA A 6 9.98 21.68 4.46
C ALA A 6 8.56 21.10 4.65
N ILE A 7 8.06 20.41 3.63
CA ILE A 7 6.83 19.62 3.72
C ILE A 7 7.20 18.37 4.52
N THR A 8 7.12 18.48 5.84
CA THR A 8 7.20 17.35 6.76
C THR A 8 5.82 16.69 6.80
N VAL A 9 5.67 15.57 6.09
CA VAL A 9 4.47 14.72 6.21
C VAL A 9 4.58 13.91 7.51
N LEU A 10 3.91 14.39 8.56
CA LEU A 10 3.78 13.71 9.84
C LEU A 10 2.47 12.90 9.83
N VAL A 11 2.56 11.58 9.63
CA VAL A 11 1.42 10.67 9.87
C VAL A 11 1.60 10.00 11.22
N LEU A 12 0.76 10.40 12.17
CA LEU A 12 0.56 9.82 13.50
C LEU A 12 -0.32 8.56 13.40
N ALA A 13 0.09 7.46 14.04
CA ALA A 13 -0.83 6.40 14.44
C ALA A 13 -0.36 5.77 15.76
N LEU A 14 -1.29 5.73 16.73
CA LEU A 14 -1.15 5.28 18.12
C LEU A 14 -0.52 3.88 18.21
N SER A 15 0.54 3.76 18.99
CA SER A 15 1.11 2.46 19.38
C SER A 15 0.61 2.07 20.78
N GLY A 16 -0.22 1.03 20.84
CA GLY A 16 -0.45 0.27 22.07
C GLY A 16 0.67 -0.75 22.28
N ALA A 17 1.33 -0.65 23.43
CA ALA A 17 2.21 -1.58 24.14
C ALA A 17 3.03 -2.64 23.36
N ALA A 18 4.34 -2.56 23.57
CA ALA A 18 5.39 -3.42 23.05
C ALA A 18 5.29 -4.90 23.43
N SER A 19 5.78 -5.76 22.53
CA SER A 19 6.49 -6.99 22.90
C SER A 19 7.68 -7.20 21.95
N PRO A 20 8.86 -7.61 22.46
CA PRO A 20 10.11 -7.59 21.72
C PRO A 20 10.34 -8.86 20.90
N ALA A 21 11.11 -8.68 19.83
CA ALA A 21 11.91 -9.69 19.12
C ALA A 21 11.16 -10.80 18.36
N ALA A 22 10.85 -10.50 17.09
CA ALA A 22 11.09 -11.44 16.00
C ALA A 22 12.00 -10.73 14.99
N SER A 23 13.20 -11.27 14.78
CA SER A 23 14.17 -10.75 13.83
C SER A 23 13.54 -10.67 12.45
N ALA A 24 13.48 -9.46 11.89
CA ALA A 24 12.89 -9.17 10.58
C ALA A 24 13.85 -9.47 9.41
N ASP A 25 14.75 -10.46 9.56
CA ASP A 25 15.90 -10.68 8.67
C ASP A 25 15.73 -11.84 7.67
N ASP A 26 14.52 -12.38 7.50
CA ASP A 26 14.28 -13.49 6.53
C ASP A 26 13.15 -13.18 5.53
N ALA A 27 12.81 -11.90 5.37
CA ALA A 27 12.04 -11.46 4.20
C ALA A 27 13.01 -11.34 3.02
N PRO A 28 12.74 -11.97 1.85
CA PRO A 28 13.55 -11.73 0.66
C PRO A 28 13.60 -10.22 0.41
N SER A 29 14.81 -9.69 0.23
CA SER A 29 14.96 -8.26 -0.08
C SER A 29 14.13 -7.94 -1.32
N ALA A 30 13.22 -6.97 -1.17
CA ALA A 30 12.53 -6.28 -2.27
C ALA A 30 13.43 -6.17 -3.50
N PRO A 31 12.99 -6.61 -4.69
CA PRO A 31 13.80 -6.49 -5.89
C PRO A 31 14.01 -5.01 -6.20
N GLN A 32 15.20 -4.66 -6.68
CA GLN A 32 15.47 -3.27 -7.09
C GLN A 32 14.61 -2.83 -8.28
N TRP A 33 14.19 -3.79 -9.12
CA TRP A 33 13.40 -3.54 -10.33
C TRP A 33 12.20 -4.47 -10.41
N THR A 34 11.05 -3.94 -10.84
CA THR A 34 9.88 -4.75 -11.18
C THR A 34 10.01 -5.33 -12.59
N THR A 35 9.20 -6.35 -12.92
CA THR A 35 9.10 -6.89 -14.29
C THR A 35 8.72 -5.82 -15.32
N GLU A 36 8.00 -4.79 -14.87
CA GLU A 36 7.56 -3.65 -15.68
C GLU A 36 8.64 -2.55 -15.81
N GLY A 37 9.84 -2.77 -15.24
CA GLY A 37 10.95 -1.82 -15.32
C GLY A 37 10.86 -0.64 -14.35
N LEU A 38 10.04 -0.72 -13.29
CA LEU A 38 9.99 0.30 -12.25
C LEU A 38 11.13 0.10 -11.24
N GLU A 39 11.77 1.18 -10.82
CA GLU A 39 12.85 1.16 -9.83
C GLU A 39 12.28 1.39 -8.41
N LEU A 40 12.81 0.65 -7.43
CA LEU A 40 12.51 0.86 -6.02
C LEU A 40 13.13 2.20 -5.54
N ILE A 41 12.29 3.19 -5.24
CA ILE A 41 12.73 4.52 -4.78
C ILE A 41 12.67 4.69 -3.27
N GLU A 42 11.76 3.96 -2.60
CA GLU A 42 11.62 4.02 -1.15
C GLU A 42 11.24 2.66 -0.60
N LYS A 43 11.90 2.27 0.49
CA LYS A 43 11.56 1.11 1.29
C LYS A 43 11.66 1.46 2.76
N ASP A 44 10.55 1.32 3.47
CA ASP A 44 10.50 1.51 4.90
C ASP A 44 9.63 0.43 5.56
N ARG A 45 9.30 0.61 6.83
CA ARG A 45 8.43 -0.31 7.58
C ARG A 45 6.97 -0.29 7.13
N ARG A 46 6.56 0.68 6.32
CA ARG A 46 5.18 0.93 5.86
C ARG A 46 4.97 0.36 4.46
N GLY A 47 6.02 0.20 3.67
CA GLY A 47 5.96 -0.50 2.40
C GLY A 47 7.11 -0.17 1.46
N GLU A 48 6.84 -0.40 0.19
CA GLU A 48 7.78 -0.25 -0.93
C GLU A 48 7.12 0.63 -2.00
N ILE A 49 7.86 1.61 -2.50
CA ILE A 49 7.41 2.51 -3.58
C ILE A 49 8.31 2.31 -4.78
N TYR A 50 7.69 2.02 -5.92
CA TYR A 50 8.35 1.82 -7.21
C TYR A 50 7.94 2.90 -8.20
N ALA A 51 8.90 3.45 -8.93
CA ALA A 51 8.67 4.51 -9.91
C ALA A 51 9.52 4.30 -11.18
N ASP A 52 9.01 4.78 -12.32
CA ASP A 52 9.79 4.92 -13.54
C ASP A 52 10.93 5.96 -13.31
N PRO A 53 12.20 5.57 -13.45
CA PRO A 53 13.35 6.44 -13.18
C PRO A 53 13.59 7.52 -14.25
N GLY A 54 12.95 7.40 -15.42
CA GLY A 54 13.10 8.35 -16.53
C GLY A 54 12.08 9.50 -16.53
N VAL A 55 11.16 9.51 -15.57
CA VAL A 55 9.98 10.40 -15.56
C VAL A 55 10.11 11.51 -14.53
N ASP A 56 9.80 12.73 -14.94
CA ASP A 56 9.62 13.86 -14.02
C ASP A 56 8.18 13.85 -13.45
N TRP A 57 8.06 13.35 -12.22
CA TRP A 57 6.79 13.22 -11.51
C TRP A 57 6.14 14.56 -11.15
N SER A 58 6.90 15.66 -11.12
CA SER A 58 6.36 16.99 -10.78
C SER A 58 5.42 17.56 -11.85
N ALA A 59 5.47 17.02 -13.07
CA ALA A 59 4.61 17.41 -14.18
C ALA A 59 3.19 16.83 -14.10
N TYR A 60 2.93 15.90 -13.17
CA TYR A 60 1.64 15.21 -13.05
C TYR A 60 0.76 15.87 -12.00
N SER A 61 -0.41 16.34 -12.44
CA SER A 61 -1.42 16.96 -11.55
C SER A 61 -2.69 16.11 -11.42
N GLU A 62 -2.77 15.02 -12.19
CA GLU A 62 -3.88 14.09 -12.18
C GLU A 62 -3.38 12.69 -11.86
N PHE A 63 -4.23 11.87 -11.26
CA PHE A 63 -3.92 10.48 -10.97
C PHE A 63 -5.05 9.56 -11.42
N LEU A 64 -4.67 8.38 -11.88
CA LEU A 64 -5.55 7.25 -12.15
C LEU A 64 -5.20 6.15 -11.14
N LEU A 65 -6.16 5.75 -10.33
CA LEU A 65 -5.99 4.71 -9.33
C LEU A 65 -6.55 3.38 -9.86
N ASP A 66 -5.68 2.39 -10.04
CA ASP A 66 -6.12 1.02 -10.27
C ASP A 66 -6.71 0.43 -8.99
N ARG A 67 -7.63 -0.53 -9.15
CA ARG A 67 -8.22 -1.20 -8.00
C ARG A 67 -7.12 -1.89 -7.17
N PRO A 68 -7.04 -1.65 -5.85
CA PRO A 68 -6.08 -2.32 -5.00
C PRO A 68 -6.25 -3.83 -5.02
N THR A 69 -5.13 -4.56 -5.13
CA THR A 69 -5.14 -6.01 -4.96
C THR A 69 -4.75 -6.36 -3.54
N VAL A 70 -5.40 -7.35 -2.95
CA VAL A 70 -5.12 -7.81 -1.59
C VAL A 70 -4.76 -9.29 -1.58
N ALA A 71 -3.57 -9.60 -1.04
CA ALA A 71 -3.07 -10.94 -0.87
C ALA A 71 -2.79 -11.21 0.62
N PHE A 72 -3.38 -12.28 1.15
CA PHE A 72 -3.09 -12.77 2.49
C PHE A 72 -1.70 -13.40 2.55
N ARG A 73 -1.09 -13.33 3.74
CA ARG A 73 0.10 -14.12 4.05
C ARG A 73 -0.14 -15.59 3.70
N ARG A 74 0.89 -16.25 3.19
CA ARG A 74 0.85 -17.69 2.89
C ARG A 74 0.38 -18.48 4.12
N ASN A 75 -0.57 -19.40 3.89
CA ASN A 75 -1.20 -20.26 4.90
C ASN A 75 -2.03 -19.53 5.98
N TRP A 76 -2.28 -18.22 5.85
CA TRP A 76 -2.99 -17.44 6.87
C TRP A 76 -4.30 -18.12 7.32
N GLN A 77 -5.20 -18.48 6.40
CA GLN A 77 -6.49 -19.10 6.73
C GLN A 77 -6.35 -20.39 7.54
N ARG A 78 -5.38 -21.24 7.15
CA ARG A 78 -5.11 -22.51 7.85
C ARG A 78 -4.64 -22.24 9.27
N ASP A 79 -3.75 -21.27 9.42
CA ASP A 79 -3.16 -20.91 10.70
C ASP A 79 -4.25 -20.29 11.62
N GLN A 80 -5.11 -19.41 11.10
CA GLN A 80 -6.27 -18.86 11.81
C GLN A 80 -7.23 -19.96 12.29
N ASN A 81 -7.52 -20.94 11.43
CA ASN A 81 -8.47 -22.01 11.73
C ASN A 81 -7.92 -23.11 12.65
N ARG A 82 -6.65 -23.07 13.03
CA ARG A 82 -6.00 -24.15 13.77
C ARG A 82 -6.56 -24.33 15.18
N ASN A 83 -6.83 -23.23 15.86
CA ASN A 83 -7.32 -23.21 17.25
C ASN A 83 -8.61 -22.39 17.43
N ASN A 84 -9.21 -21.91 16.33
CA ASN A 84 -10.40 -21.06 16.40
C ASN A 84 -11.68 -21.90 16.25
N PRO A 85 -12.62 -21.86 17.23
CA PRO A 85 -13.92 -22.51 17.09
C PRO A 85 -14.76 -21.93 15.94
N SER A 86 -14.57 -20.64 15.62
CA SER A 86 -15.18 -19.95 14.50
C SER A 86 -14.23 -19.95 13.31
N LYS A 87 -14.40 -20.90 12.40
CA LYS A 87 -13.53 -21.03 11.23
C LYS A 87 -13.79 -19.94 10.20
N VAL A 88 -12.72 -19.28 9.77
CA VAL A 88 -12.67 -18.39 8.62
C VAL A 88 -12.83 -19.20 7.33
N ARG A 89 -13.86 -18.89 6.56
CA ARG A 89 -14.17 -19.51 5.27
C ARG A 89 -13.50 -18.75 4.14
N ALA A 90 -13.45 -19.37 2.96
CA ALA A 90 -12.96 -18.69 1.75
C ALA A 90 -13.83 -17.48 1.41
N SER A 91 -15.14 -17.54 1.65
CA SER A 91 -16.05 -16.38 1.50
C SER A 91 -15.63 -15.21 2.37
N ASP A 92 -15.22 -15.46 3.61
CA ASP A 92 -14.83 -14.42 4.55
C ASP A 92 -13.52 -13.76 4.09
N MET A 93 -12.61 -14.56 3.52
CA MET A 93 -11.38 -14.02 2.91
C MET A 93 -11.68 -13.11 1.73
N GLU A 94 -12.59 -13.50 0.84
CA GLU A 94 -12.96 -12.66 -0.30
C GLU A 94 -13.68 -11.38 0.14
N SER A 95 -14.53 -11.46 1.18
CA SER A 95 -15.13 -10.27 1.80
C SER A 95 -14.05 -9.33 2.35
N ILE A 96 -13.10 -9.85 3.13
CA ILE A 96 -12.00 -9.02 3.69
C ILE A 96 -11.19 -8.36 2.57
N LYS A 97 -10.85 -9.09 1.50
CA LYS A 97 -10.11 -8.51 0.37
C LYS A 97 -10.89 -7.37 -0.28
N SER A 98 -12.18 -7.58 -0.56
CA SER A 98 -13.02 -6.55 -1.20
C SER A 98 -13.17 -5.34 -0.29
N GLU A 99 -13.54 -5.53 0.97
CA GLU A 99 -13.75 -4.44 1.92
C GLU A 99 -12.47 -3.63 2.15
N LEU A 100 -11.31 -4.28 2.23
CA LEU A 100 -10.04 -3.58 2.38
C LEU A 100 -9.62 -2.84 1.10
N ALA A 101 -9.87 -3.42 -0.08
CA ALA A 101 -9.62 -2.75 -1.34
C ALA A 101 -10.49 -1.50 -1.49
N ASP A 102 -11.78 -1.60 -1.16
CA ASP A 102 -12.74 -0.50 -1.23
C ASP A 102 -12.36 0.60 -0.22
N LEU A 103 -12.03 0.24 1.03
CA LEU A 103 -11.56 1.19 2.03
C LEU A 103 -10.27 1.90 1.62
N PHE A 104 -9.30 1.15 1.06
CA PHE A 104 -8.06 1.74 0.57
C PHE A 104 -8.36 2.73 -0.55
N GLU A 105 -9.19 2.35 -1.51
CA GLU A 105 -9.56 3.20 -2.65
C GLU A 105 -10.18 4.52 -2.17
N ASP A 106 -11.13 4.46 -1.25
CA ASP A 106 -11.81 5.63 -0.68
C ASP A 106 -10.84 6.56 0.05
N VAL A 107 -10.03 5.99 0.95
CA VAL A 107 -9.06 6.77 1.73
C VAL A 107 -8.01 7.38 0.79
N PHE A 108 -7.45 6.58 -0.11
CA PHE A 108 -6.37 7.04 -0.99
C PHE A 108 -6.84 8.14 -1.94
N LYS A 109 -8.04 7.99 -2.54
CA LYS A 109 -8.64 9.04 -3.37
C LYS A 109 -8.83 10.32 -2.58
N ARG A 110 -9.40 10.23 -1.37
CA ARG A 110 -9.61 11.40 -0.50
C ARG A 110 -8.28 12.11 -0.23
N GLU A 111 -7.29 11.40 0.32
CA GLU A 111 -5.99 11.99 0.66
C GLU A 111 -5.32 12.63 -0.55
N MET A 112 -5.32 11.98 -1.72
CA MET A 112 -4.76 12.56 -2.95
C MET A 112 -5.47 13.86 -3.36
N THR A 113 -6.80 13.86 -3.33
CA THR A 113 -7.58 15.06 -3.69
C THR A 113 -7.43 16.20 -2.70
N GLU A 114 -7.34 15.91 -1.40
CA GLU A 114 -7.08 16.91 -0.35
C GLU A 114 -5.68 17.52 -0.48
N ASN A 115 -4.72 16.77 -1.04
CA ASN A 115 -3.36 17.25 -1.35
C ASN A 115 -3.23 17.89 -2.74
N GLY A 116 -4.35 18.14 -3.45
CA GLY A 116 -4.37 18.94 -4.67
C GLY A 116 -4.28 18.17 -5.99
N TYR A 117 -4.28 16.84 -5.96
CA TYR A 117 -4.34 16.02 -7.18
C TYR A 117 -5.79 15.85 -7.66
N ARG A 118 -5.99 15.72 -8.97
CA ARG A 118 -7.31 15.45 -9.56
C ARG A 118 -7.43 13.99 -9.97
N LEU A 119 -8.57 13.37 -9.69
CA LEU A 119 -8.85 12.01 -10.17
C LEU A 119 -9.15 12.05 -11.68
N ALA A 120 -8.38 11.30 -12.46
CA ALA A 120 -8.56 11.15 -13.90
C ALA A 120 -9.54 10.00 -14.23
N ALA A 121 -10.30 10.16 -15.31
CA ALA A 121 -11.21 9.12 -15.81
C ALA A 121 -10.50 8.03 -16.64
N SER A 122 -9.38 8.37 -17.26
CA SER A 122 -8.55 7.47 -18.08
C SER A 122 -7.10 7.96 -18.09
N GLY A 123 -6.19 7.14 -18.64
CA GLY A 123 -4.80 7.56 -18.86
C GLY A 123 -4.69 8.75 -19.83
N GLY A 124 -3.59 9.50 -19.71
CA GLY A 124 -3.27 10.66 -20.54
C GLY A 124 -1.89 11.25 -20.19
N ASP A 125 -1.45 12.24 -20.96
CA ASP A 125 -0.07 12.77 -20.92
C ASP A 125 0.36 13.34 -19.55
N HIS A 126 -0.60 13.75 -18.72
CA HIS A 126 -0.36 14.32 -17.38
C HIS A 126 -1.04 13.53 -16.26
N VAL A 127 -1.33 12.25 -16.50
CA VAL A 127 -2.00 11.36 -15.55
C VAL A 127 -1.01 10.33 -15.00
N MET A 128 -0.78 10.37 -13.68
CA MET A 128 0.02 9.38 -12.98
C MET A 128 -0.84 8.15 -12.67
N ARG A 129 -0.42 6.96 -13.13
CA ARG A 129 -1.09 5.70 -12.82
C ARG A 129 -0.54 5.11 -11.52
N LEU A 130 -1.42 4.79 -10.59
CA LEU A 130 -1.10 4.20 -9.29
C LEU A 130 -1.69 2.80 -9.19
N THR A 131 -0.82 1.81 -8.92
CA THR A 131 -1.21 0.39 -8.83
C THR A 131 -0.89 -0.15 -7.44
N PRO A 132 -1.80 0.00 -6.47
CA PRO A 132 -1.55 -0.43 -5.09
C PRO A 132 -1.71 -1.94 -4.90
N HIS A 133 -0.78 -2.52 -4.13
CA HIS A 133 -0.78 -3.93 -3.76
C HIS A 133 -0.64 -4.07 -2.24
N ILE A 134 -1.63 -4.65 -1.58
CA ILE A 134 -1.55 -5.08 -0.18
C ILE A 134 -1.08 -6.53 -0.18
N VAL A 135 0.17 -6.75 0.21
CA VAL A 135 0.79 -8.07 0.27
C VAL A 135 0.97 -8.53 1.71
N ASP A 136 1.05 -9.84 1.89
CA ASP A 136 1.29 -10.49 3.18
C ASP A 136 0.34 -10.01 4.30
N LEU A 137 -0.93 -9.76 3.96
CA LEU A 137 -1.94 -9.36 4.93
C LEU A 137 -2.06 -10.43 6.03
N ASP A 138 -1.79 -10.02 7.27
CA ASP A 138 -1.98 -10.84 8.47
C ASP A 138 -2.99 -10.15 9.40
N VAL A 139 -4.23 -10.61 9.34
CA VAL A 139 -5.30 -10.16 10.23
C VAL A 139 -5.35 -11.10 11.44
N HIS A 140 -5.33 -10.52 12.64
CA HIS A 140 -5.58 -11.25 13.87
C HIS A 140 -7.05 -11.06 14.29
N ALA A 141 -7.75 -12.16 14.51
CA ALA A 141 -9.13 -12.20 14.99
C ALA A 141 -9.20 -12.86 16.36
#